data_AF-A0A074MEA2-F1
#
_entry.id   AF-A0A074MEA2-F1
#
_cell.length_a   1.000
_cell.length_b   1.000
_cell.length_c   1.000
_cell.angle_alpha   90.00
_cell.angle_beta   90.00
_cell.angle_gamma   90.00
#
_symmetry.space_group_name_H-M   'P 1'
#
loop_
_entity.id
_entity.type
_entity.pdbx_description
1 polymer ?
#
loop_
_entity_poly.entity_id
_entity_poly.type
_entity_poly.pdbx_seq_one_letter_code
_entity_poly.pdbx_strand_id
1 'polypeptide(L)'
;MTLLQPTKLRLALIAAIGLGSVVPVAPAFAQSDNVGGEGLASAALVDGNASTAIELLQSELKEAPQDPAILINLGIAYAQTGNEAEARSHFEAALTSRQVIELDTANGRTTDSRRLARQAISMLDRGEFRPLARQTDQLTLRQ
;
A
#
# COMPACT_ATOMS: atom_id res chain seq x y z
N MET A 1 6.98 -35.51 10.02
CA MET A 1 7.68 -34.21 10.14
C MET A 1 7.17 -33.32 9.02
N THR A 2 6.18 -32.48 9.32
CA THR A 2 5.53 -31.61 8.33
C THR A 2 6.50 -30.48 7.98
N LEU A 3 7.00 -30.48 6.75
CA LEU A 3 7.74 -29.36 6.20
C LEU A 3 6.82 -28.13 6.20
N LEU A 4 7.10 -27.18 7.10
CA LEU A 4 6.57 -25.81 6.98
C LEU A 4 7.09 -25.28 5.64
N GLN A 5 6.21 -25.15 4.66
CA GLN A 5 6.54 -24.42 3.44
C GLN A 5 6.93 -22.99 3.83
N PRO A 6 7.97 -22.38 3.22
CA PRO A 6 8.21 -20.96 3.39
C PRO A 6 6.98 -20.22 2.84
N THR A 7 6.20 -19.61 3.73
CA THR A 7 5.17 -18.66 3.36
C THR A 7 5.85 -17.57 2.55
N LYS A 8 5.53 -17.51 1.25
CA LYS A 8 6.00 -16.44 0.36
C LYS A 8 5.45 -15.12 0.95
N LEU A 9 6.30 -14.37 1.66
CA LEU A 9 5.92 -13.08 2.22
C LEU A 9 5.65 -12.11 1.07
N ARG A 10 4.54 -11.38 1.17
CA ARG A 10 4.11 -10.38 0.18
C ARG A 10 4.33 -8.99 0.77
N LEU A 11 4.69 -8.01 -0.06
CA LEU A 11 4.94 -6.65 0.42
C LEU A 11 3.64 -5.82 0.34
N ALA A 12 3.29 -5.09 1.39
CA ALA A 12 2.24 -4.07 1.32
C ALA A 12 2.75 -2.74 1.88
N LEU A 13 2.84 -1.76 0.99
CA LEU A 13 3.55 -0.52 1.26
C LEU A 13 2.61 0.57 1.78
N ILE A 14 2.48 0.72 3.10
CA ILE A 14 2.00 2.00 3.66
C ILE A 14 3.14 3.01 3.56
N ALA A 15 3.19 3.75 2.45
CA ALA A 15 4.11 4.86 2.27
C ALA A 15 3.67 6.06 3.12
N ALA A 16 4.15 6.13 4.36
CA ALA A 16 4.24 7.40 5.07
C ALA A 16 5.38 8.19 4.42
N ILE A 17 5.06 9.11 3.50
CA ILE A 17 6.06 9.90 2.79
C ILE A 17 6.62 10.95 3.77
N GLY A 18 7.74 10.62 4.41
CA GLY A 18 8.62 11.58 5.07
C GLY A 18 9.76 11.96 4.12
N LEU A 19 9.80 13.21 3.67
CA LEU A 19 10.92 13.76 2.91
C LEU A 19 12.14 13.90 3.83
N GLY A 20 13.31 13.41 3.40
CA GLY A 20 14.57 13.83 3.99
C GLY A 20 15.72 12.85 3.80
N SER A 21 16.64 13.20 2.89
CA SER A 21 17.95 12.59 2.64
C SER A 21 17.95 11.44 1.63
N VAL A 22 18.41 11.74 0.43
CA VAL A 22 18.81 10.75 -0.57
C VAL A 22 20.07 10.05 -0.04
N VAL A 23 19.89 8.91 0.63
CA VAL A 23 20.99 7.95 0.77
C VAL A 23 20.94 7.09 -0.49
N PRO A 24 22.06 6.94 -1.24
CA PRO A 24 22.12 5.95 -2.29
C PRO A 24 22.15 4.58 -1.60
N VAL A 25 20.97 4.05 -1.28
CA VAL A 25 20.83 2.63 -0.98
C VAL A 25 21.08 1.96 -2.32
N ALA A 26 22.27 1.41 -2.50
CA ALA A 26 22.56 0.47 -3.58
C ALA A 26 21.40 -0.53 -3.63
N PRO A 27 20.83 -0.84 -4.81
CA PRO A 27 19.70 -1.72 -4.83
C PRO A 27 20.23 -3.12 -4.55
N ALA A 28 20.22 -3.50 -3.28
CA ALA A 28 20.07 -4.89 -2.90
C ALA A 28 18.67 -5.28 -3.34
N PHE A 29 18.53 -5.55 -4.64
CA PHE A 29 17.46 -6.36 -5.19
C PHE A 29 17.65 -7.76 -4.56
N ALA A 30 17.32 -7.86 -3.28
CA ALA A 30 16.98 -9.12 -2.66
C ALA A 30 15.87 -9.68 -3.55
N GLN A 31 16.21 -10.77 -4.20
CA GLN A 31 15.39 -11.49 -5.16
C GLN A 31 14.05 -11.79 -4.50
N SER A 32 13.07 -10.91 -4.73
CA SER A 32 11.67 -11.23 -4.55
C SER A 32 11.29 -11.96 -5.82
N ASP A 33 11.32 -13.29 -5.78
CA ASP A 33 10.88 -14.18 -6.88
C ASP A 33 9.35 -14.10 -7.12
N ASN A 34 8.77 -12.90 -6.96
CA ASN A 34 7.46 -12.51 -7.45
C ASN A 34 7.67 -11.46 -8.55
N VAL A 35 8.09 -11.92 -9.73
CA VAL A 35 7.85 -11.19 -10.99
C VAL A 35 6.37 -11.35 -11.37
N GLY A 36 5.49 -10.92 -10.46
CA GLY A 36 4.05 -10.75 -10.64
C GLY A 36 3.74 -9.27 -10.39
N GLY A 37 2.72 -8.73 -11.05
CA GLY A 37 2.46 -7.29 -11.13
C GLY A 37 2.48 -6.52 -9.79
N GLU A 38 2.28 -7.21 -8.66
CA GLU A 38 2.41 -6.72 -7.28
C GLU A 38 3.68 -5.85 -7.08
N GLY A 39 4.83 -6.23 -7.66
CA GLY A 39 6.07 -5.44 -7.60
C GLY A 39 6.05 -4.17 -8.45
N LEU A 40 5.40 -4.21 -9.62
CA LEU A 40 5.27 -3.06 -10.54
C LEU A 40 4.26 -2.04 -10.02
N ALA A 41 3.13 -2.50 -9.49
CA ALA A 41 2.14 -1.66 -8.84
C ALA A 41 2.73 -0.97 -7.60
N SER A 42 3.51 -1.71 -6.80
CA SER A 42 4.22 -1.16 -5.63
C SER A 42 5.24 -0.09 -6.05
N ALA A 43 5.98 -0.31 -7.13
CA ALA A 43 6.90 0.69 -7.68
C ALA A 43 6.16 1.94 -8.19
N ALA A 44 5.03 1.78 -8.90
CA ALA A 44 4.22 2.90 -9.37
C ALA A 44 3.63 3.73 -8.21
N LEU A 45 3.30 3.09 -7.07
CA LEU A 45 2.92 3.79 -5.84
C LEU A 45 4.06 4.60 -5.23
N VAL A 46 5.29 4.10 -5.29
CA VAL A 46 6.50 4.81 -4.80
C VAL A 46 6.83 6.00 -5.69
N ASP A 47 6.72 5.83 -7.01
CA ASP A 47 7.00 6.87 -7.99
C ASP A 47 5.92 7.96 -8.05
N GLY A 48 4.88 7.87 -7.20
CA GLY A 48 3.77 8.82 -7.14
C GLY A 48 2.80 8.72 -8.31
N ASN A 49 2.93 7.67 -9.14
CA ASN A 49 2.04 7.40 -10.26
C ASN A 49 0.89 6.48 -9.83
N ALA A 50 0.08 6.97 -8.90
CA ALA A 50 -1.05 6.24 -8.35
C ALA A 50 -2.08 5.82 -9.42
N SER A 51 -2.24 6.59 -10.51
CA SER A 51 -3.14 6.24 -11.61
C SER A 51 -2.70 4.97 -12.34
N THR A 52 -1.42 4.86 -12.71
CA THR A 52 -0.89 3.63 -13.32
C THR A 52 -0.92 2.46 -12.34
N ALA A 53 -0.68 2.70 -11.05
CA ALA A 53 -0.81 1.65 -10.03
C ALA A 53 -2.25 1.09 -9.98
N ILE A 54 -3.27 1.94 -10.05
CA ILE A 54 -4.68 1.51 -10.07
C ILE A 54 -4.95 0.58 -11.26
N GLU A 55 -4.51 0.94 -12.47
CA GLU A 55 -4.73 0.11 -13.66
C GLU A 55 -4.10 -1.28 -13.54
N LEU A 56 -2.85 -1.34 -13.07
CA LEU A 56 -2.13 -2.60 -12.85
C LEU A 56 -2.81 -3.46 -11.78
N LEU A 57 -3.15 -2.86 -10.64
CA LEU A 57 -3.77 -3.57 -9.54
C LEU A 57 -5.21 -4.04 -9.86
N GLN A 58 -5.97 -3.28 -10.65
CA GLN A 58 -7.28 -3.74 -11.13
C GLN A 58 -7.17 -4.96 -12.05
N SER A 59 -6.10 -5.03 -12.84
CA SER A 59 -5.78 -6.22 -13.63
C SER A 59 -5.49 -7.41 -12.72
N GLU A 60 -4.63 -7.24 -11.71
CA GLU A 60 -4.29 -8.30 -10.76
C GLU A 60 -5.49 -8.77 -9.92
N LEU A 61 -6.36 -7.84 -9.54
CA LEU A 61 -7.56 -8.17 -8.77
C LEU A 61 -8.52 -9.07 -9.56
N LYS A 62 -8.50 -9.03 -10.90
CA LYS A 62 -9.31 -9.96 -11.71
C LYS A 62 -8.83 -11.40 -11.57
N GLU A 63 -7.52 -11.60 -11.43
CA GLU A 63 -6.90 -12.91 -11.26
C GLU A 63 -7.02 -13.39 -9.79
N ALA A 64 -6.96 -12.47 -8.83
CA ALA A 64 -7.07 -12.77 -7.40
C ALA A 64 -8.04 -11.82 -6.67
N PRO A 65 -9.38 -11.98 -6.85
CA PRO A 65 -10.39 -11.00 -6.39
C PRO A 65 -10.50 -10.79 -4.87
N GLN A 66 -9.92 -11.69 -4.08
CA GLN A 66 -9.98 -11.65 -2.62
C GLN A 66 -8.60 -11.49 -1.97
N ASP A 67 -7.57 -11.22 -2.78
CA ASP A 67 -6.23 -11.03 -2.27
C ASP A 67 -6.15 -9.74 -1.44
N PRO A 68 -5.91 -9.83 -0.12
CA PRO A 68 -5.89 -8.66 0.72
C PRO A 68 -4.69 -7.75 0.43
N ALA A 69 -3.59 -8.23 -0.17
CA ALA A 69 -2.47 -7.36 -0.56
C ALA A 69 -2.89 -6.39 -1.67
N ILE A 70 -3.51 -6.93 -2.73
CA ILE A 70 -3.99 -6.14 -3.88
C ILE A 70 -5.04 -5.13 -3.42
N LEU A 71 -5.99 -5.55 -2.58
CA LEU A 71 -7.02 -4.67 -2.03
C LEU A 71 -6.41 -3.53 -1.20
N ILE A 72 -5.42 -3.80 -0.36
CA ILE A 72 -4.73 -2.75 0.42
C ILE A 72 -3.99 -1.78 -0.51
N ASN A 73 -3.27 -2.29 -1.50
CA ASN A 73 -2.53 -1.45 -2.45
C ASN A 73 -3.46 -0.58 -3.31
N LEU A 74 -4.63 -1.10 -3.74
CA LEU A 74 -5.66 -0.30 -4.41
C LEU A 74 -6.18 0.80 -3.49
N GLY A 75 -6.46 0.46 -2.23
CA GLY A 75 -6.92 1.44 -1.26
C GLY A 75 -5.93 2.59 -1.08
N ILE A 76 -4.62 2.29 -1.02
CA ILE A 76 -3.55 3.29 -0.95
C ILE A 76 -3.52 4.16 -2.22
N ALA A 77 -3.61 3.56 -3.40
CA ALA A 77 -3.59 4.28 -4.67
C ALA A 77 -4.78 5.26 -4.79
N TYR A 78 -5.98 4.81 -4.42
CA TYR A 78 -7.17 5.66 -4.38
C TYR A 78 -7.05 6.77 -3.33
N ALA A 79 -6.46 6.49 -2.17
CA ALA A 79 -6.25 7.50 -1.14
C ALA A 79 -5.28 8.61 -1.60
N GLN A 80 -4.20 8.24 -2.29
CA GLN A 80 -3.23 9.20 -2.86
C GLN A 80 -3.84 10.09 -3.96
N THR A 81 -4.79 9.55 -4.74
CA THR A 81 -5.54 10.32 -5.75
C THR A 81 -6.67 11.17 -5.17
N GLY A 82 -6.96 11.05 -3.87
CA GLY A 82 -8.02 11.78 -3.17
C GLY A 82 -9.40 11.11 -3.25
N ASN A 83 -9.49 9.90 -3.79
CA ASN A 83 -10.71 9.11 -3.89
C ASN A 83 -10.95 8.32 -2.58
N GLU A 84 -11.27 9.02 -1.51
CA GLU A 84 -11.35 8.44 -0.16
C GLU A 84 -12.43 7.37 -0.01
N ALA A 85 -13.55 7.49 -0.73
CA ALA A 85 -14.63 6.50 -0.70
C ALA A 85 -14.18 5.13 -1.25
N GLU A 86 -13.51 5.13 -2.41
CA GLU A 86 -12.93 3.92 -3.00
C GLU A 86 -11.81 3.36 -2.12
N ALA A 87 -10.96 4.23 -1.58
CA ALA A 87 -9.91 3.82 -0.66
C ALA A 87 -10.46 3.05 0.54
N ARG A 88 -11.47 3.61 1.20
CA ARG A 88 -12.16 2.99 2.33
C ARG A 88 -12.78 1.64 1.96
N SER A 89 -13.49 1.59 0.84
CA SER A 89 -14.14 0.35 0.35
C SER A 89 -13.13 -0.78 0.20
N HIS A 90 -11.97 -0.50 -0.42
CA HIS A 90 -10.92 -1.49 -0.60
C HIS A 90 -10.25 -1.93 0.72
N PHE A 91 -10.04 -1.00 1.66
CA PHE A 91 -9.52 -1.38 2.98
C PHE A 91 -10.53 -2.24 3.78
N GLU A 92 -11.81 -1.94 3.69
CA GLU A 92 -12.86 -2.74 4.34
C GLU A 92 -12.99 -4.14 3.70
N ALA A 93 -12.81 -4.25 2.39
CA ALA A 93 -12.73 -5.53 1.70
C ALA A 93 -11.51 -6.35 2.15
N ALA A 94 -10.35 -5.72 2.31
CA ALA A 94 -9.15 -6.39 2.82
C ALA A 94 -9.33 -6.83 4.29
N LEU A 95 -9.98 -6.01 5.11
CA LEU A 95 -10.28 -6.32 6.51
C LEU A 95 -11.22 -7.52 6.66
N THR A 96 -12.20 -7.64 5.77
CA THR A 96 -13.19 -8.72 5.75
C THR A 96 -12.75 -9.94 4.92
N SER A 97 -11.58 -9.88 4.27
CA SER A 97 -11.06 -11.02 3.50
C SER A 97 -10.87 -12.25 4.38
N ARG A 98 -11.21 -13.41 3.81
CA ARG A 98 -10.98 -14.72 4.42
C ARG A 98 -9.48 -15.04 4.50
N GLN A 99 -8.71 -14.51 3.55
CA GLN A 99 -7.27 -14.68 3.51
C GLN A 99 -6.62 -13.69 4.48
N VAL A 100 -5.88 -14.21 5.45
CA VAL A 100 -5.01 -13.42 6.33
C VAL A 100 -3.59 -13.79 5.98
N ILE A 101 -2.86 -12.83 5.41
CA ILE A 101 -1.48 -13.02 4.98
C ILE A 101 -0.59 -12.05 5.73
N GLU A 102 0.67 -12.45 5.93
CA GLU A 102 1.70 -11.58 6.43
C GLU A 102 2.20 -10.67 5.32
N LEU A 103 2.32 -9.39 5.66
CA LEU A 103 2.73 -8.32 4.78
C LEU A 103 3.89 -7.55 5.38
N ASP A 104 4.91 -7.30 4.59
CA ASP A 104 5.98 -6.40 4.96
C ASP A 104 5.59 -4.97 4.63
N THR A 105 5.76 -4.09 5.60
CA THR A 105 5.48 -2.66 5.49
C THR A 105 6.74 -1.89 5.09
N ALA A 106 6.54 -0.67 4.57
CA ALA A 106 7.62 0.22 4.14
C ALA A 106 8.68 0.49 5.23
N ASN A 107 8.31 0.39 6.50
CA ASN A 107 9.21 0.64 7.63
C ASN A 107 9.97 -0.62 8.11
N GLY A 108 9.92 -1.70 7.33
CA GLY A 108 10.62 -2.96 7.63
C GLY A 108 9.94 -3.83 8.67
N ARG A 109 8.68 -3.54 9.04
CA ARG A 109 7.90 -4.37 9.95
C ARG A 109 6.98 -5.31 9.18
N THR A 110 6.84 -6.53 9.67
CA THR A 110 5.82 -7.47 9.19
C THR A 110 4.54 -7.33 10.02
N THR A 111 3.39 -7.40 9.35
CA THR A 111 2.07 -7.38 9.98
C THR A 111 1.06 -8.20 9.19
N ASP A 112 0.00 -8.67 9.83
CA ASP A 112 -1.11 -9.29 9.12
C ASP A 112 -1.93 -8.26 8.33
N SER A 113 -2.53 -8.72 7.23
CA SER A 113 -3.32 -7.89 6.31
C SER A 113 -4.51 -7.19 6.98
N ARG A 114 -5.18 -7.82 7.96
CA ARG A 114 -6.34 -7.21 8.64
C ARG A 114 -5.92 -6.07 9.57
N ARG A 115 -4.79 -6.22 10.25
CA ARG A 115 -4.21 -5.15 11.06
C ARG A 115 -3.79 -3.99 10.18
N LEU A 116 -3.15 -4.28 9.04
CA LEU A 116 -2.73 -3.27 8.08
C LEU A 116 -3.94 -2.49 7.51
N ALA A 117 -5.01 -3.19 7.14
CA ALA A 117 -6.25 -2.58 6.65
C ALA A 117 -6.90 -1.65 7.70
N ARG A 118 -6.99 -2.10 8.96
CA ARG A 118 -7.49 -1.25 10.06
C ARG A 118 -6.63 0.00 10.27
N GLN A 119 -5.32 -0.16 10.19
CA GLN A 119 -4.40 0.97 10.28
C GLN A 119 -4.61 1.94 9.11
N ALA A 120 -4.73 1.43 7.88
CA ALA A 120 -4.96 2.23 6.70
C ALA A 120 -6.27 3.03 6.77
N ILE A 121 -7.37 2.44 7.27
CA ILE A 121 -8.62 3.18 7.55
C ILE A 121 -8.36 4.33 8.54
N SER A 122 -7.64 4.07 9.63
CA SER A 122 -7.32 5.11 10.61
C SER A 122 -6.44 6.22 10.01
N MET A 123 -5.53 5.90 9.10
CA MET A 123 -4.70 6.89 8.40
C MET A 123 -5.54 7.74 7.42
N LEU A 124 -6.48 7.10 6.72
CA LEU A 124 -7.43 7.76 5.83
C LEU A 124 -8.28 8.77 6.60
N ASP A 125 -8.81 8.38 7.76
CA ASP A 125 -9.60 9.26 8.63
C ASP A 125 -8.81 10.45 9.19
N ARG A 126 -7.49 10.31 9.30
CA ARG A 126 -6.57 11.39 9.70
C ARG A 126 -6.05 12.21 8.51
N GLY A 127 -6.40 11.85 7.28
CA GLY A 127 -5.96 12.52 6.06
C GLY A 127 -4.49 12.30 5.69
N GLU A 128 -3.83 11.27 6.23
CA GLU A 128 -2.38 11.05 6.09
C GLU A 128 -1.93 10.63 4.69
N PHE A 129 -2.85 10.19 3.83
CA PHE A 129 -2.54 9.84 2.43
C PHE A 129 -2.46 11.04 1.50
N ARG A 130 -2.94 12.22 1.93
CA ARG A 130 -2.90 13.43 1.11
C ARG A 130 -1.47 13.97 1.05
N PRO A 131 -0.93 14.30 -0.13
CA PRO A 131 0.36 14.96 -0.23
C PRO A 131 0.35 16.29 0.53
N LEU A 132 1.40 16.53 1.35
CA LEU A 132 1.57 17.72 2.19
C LEU A 132 1.45 19.06 1.45
N ALA A 133 1.60 19.07 0.11
CA ALA A 133 1.45 20.25 -0.72
C ALA A 133 0.09 20.96 -0.58
N ARG A 134 -1.00 20.26 -0.25
CA ARG A 134 -2.32 20.90 0.00
C ARG A 134 -2.52 21.35 1.45
N GLN A 135 -1.66 20.93 2.38
CA GLN A 135 -1.82 21.22 3.81
C GLN A 135 -1.20 22.57 4.18
N THR A 136 -0.20 23.02 3.42
CA THR A 136 0.41 24.36 3.55
C THR A 136 -0.50 25.50 3.12
N ASP A 137 -1.46 25.27 2.22
CA ASP A 137 -2.42 26.32 1.80
C ASP A 137 -3.42 26.70 2.91
N GLN A 138 -3.60 25.85 3.93
CA GLN A 138 -4.49 26.15 5.06
C GLN A 138 -3.77 26.80 6.25
N LEU A 139 -2.43 26.84 6.26
CA LEU A 139 -1.65 27.41 7.37
C LEU A 139 -1.24 28.88 7.12
N THR A 140 -1.44 29.41 5.93
CA THR A 140 -1.02 30.79 5.55
C THR A 140 -2.14 31.83 5.69
N LEU A 141 -3.37 31.46 6.07
CA LEU A 141 -4.50 32.37 6.26
C LEU A 141 -4.86 32.51 7.75
N ARG A 142 -3.95 33.09 8.53
CA ARG A 142 -4.31 33.86 9.72
C ARG A 142 -3.65 35.22 9.60
N GLN A 143 -4.46 36.21 9.20
CA GLN A 143 -4.12 37.63 9.31
C GLN A 143 -4.20 38.09 10.76
#